data_AF-A0A916R2W1-F1
#
_entry.id   AF-A0A916R2W1-F1
#
_cell.length_a   1.000
_cell.length_b   1.000
_cell.length_c   1.000
_cell.angle_alpha   90.00
_cell.angle_beta   90.00
_cell.angle_gamma   90.00
#
_symmetry.space_group_name_H-M   'P 1'
#
loop_
_entity.id
_entity.type
_entity.pdbx_description
1 polymer ?
#
loop_
_entity_poly.entity_id
_entity_poly.type
_entity_poly.pdbx_seq_one_letter_code
_entity_poly.pdbx_strand_id
1 'polypeptide(L)' 'MKNNVVKEKSFAFALRIVKLSKHLNQEKQEYVLSKQLLRSGTAIGALVREAEYNE' A
#
# COMPACT_ATOMS: atom_id res chain seq x y z
N MET A 1 -12.77 -7.74 -19.49
CA MET A 1 -11.75 -7.78 -18.41
C MET A 1 -12.49 -8.09 -17.12
N LYS A 2 -12.16 -9.18 -16.42
CA LYS A 2 -12.77 -9.49 -15.11
C LYS A 2 -12.33 -8.38 -14.14
N ASN A 3 -13.28 -7.72 -13.47
CA ASN A 3 -12.97 -6.78 -12.39
C ASN A 3 -12.24 -7.56 -11.29
N ASN A 4 -10.92 -7.37 -11.19
CA ASN A 4 -10.14 -7.98 -10.12
C ASN A 4 -10.34 -7.15 -8.85
N VAL A 5 -11.32 -7.56 -8.04
CA VAL A 5 -11.67 -6.92 -6.77
C VAL A 5 -10.44 -6.81 -5.85
N VAL A 6 -9.51 -7.76 -5.91
CA VAL A 6 -8.27 -7.71 -5.12
C VAL A 6 -7.35 -6.58 -5.59
N LYS A 7 -7.21 -6.39 -6.91
CA LYS A 7 -6.42 -5.29 -7.51
C LYS A 7 -6.98 -3.92 -7.13
N GLU A 8 -8.28 -3.73 -7.24
CA GLU A 8 -8.92 -2.45 -6.91
C GLU A 8 -8.76 -2.14 -5.41
N LYS A 9 -9.01 -3.12 -4.55
CA LYS A 9 -8.88 -2.96 -3.10
C LYS A 9 -7.43 -2.76 -2.65
N SER A 10 -6.46 -3.48 -3.24
CA SER A 10 -5.04 -3.34 -2.89
C SER A 10 -4.51 -1.96 -3.29
N PHE A 11 -4.93 -1.43 -4.43
CA PHE A 11 -4.60 -0.06 -4.86
C PHE A 11 -5.21 1.00 -3.93
N ALA A 12 -6.50 0.89 -3.62
CA ALA A 12 -7.16 1.80 -2.69
C ALA A 12 -6.54 1.73 -1.28
N PHE A 13 -6.13 0.55 -0.83
CA PHE A 13 -5.43 0.35 0.42
C PHE A 13 -4.04 1.03 0.42
N ALA A 14 -3.26 0.87 -0.65
CA ALA A 14 -1.95 1.51 -0.78
C ALA A 14 -2.06 3.04 -0.67
N LEU A 15 -3.08 3.66 -1.29
CA LEU A 15 -3.35 5.10 -1.14
C LEU A 15 -3.64 5.50 0.31
N ARG A 16 -4.38 4.67 1.06
CA ARG A 16 -4.63 4.92 2.49
C ARG A 16 -3.36 4.81 3.32
N ILE A 17 -2.51 3.82 3.04
CA ILE A 17 -1.22 3.66 3.72
C ILE A 17 -0.30 4.87 3.49
N VAL A 18 -0.26 5.42 2.27
CA VAL A 18 0.51 6.65 1.98
C VAL A 18 0.00 7.82 2.80
N LYS A 19 -1.32 8.03 2.88
CA LYS A 19 -1.92 9.10 3.69
C LYS A 19 -1.65 8.90 5.18
N LEU A 20 -1.75 7.67 5.68
CA LEU A 20 -1.45 7.33 7.08
C LEU A 20 0.02 7.56 7.42
N SER A 21 0.95 7.13 6.56
CA SER A 21 2.38 7.37 6.75
C SER A 21 2.69 8.88 6.80
N LYS A 22 2.09 9.69 5.93
CA LYS A 22 2.21 11.16 6.00
C LYS A 22 1.69 11.71 7.32
N HIS A 23 0.51 11.27 7.77
CA HIS A 23 -0.07 11.70 9.05
C HIS A 23 0.82 11.33 10.24
N LEU A 24 1.34 10.10 10.29
CA LEU A 24 2.25 9.66 11.36
C LEU A 24 3.54 10.48 11.38
N ASN A 25 4.11 10.78 10.21
CA ASN A 25 5.32 11.60 10.13
C ASN A 25 5.07 13.06 10.55
N GLN A 26 3.96 13.65 10.10
CA GLN A 26 3.67 15.09 10.29
C GLN A 26 3.11 15.41 11.67
N GLU A 27 2.12 14.63 12.13
CA GLU A 27 1.36 14.92 13.35
C GLU A 27 1.92 14.20 14.58
N LYS A 28 2.56 13.05 14.39
CA LYS A 28 3.08 12.21 15.49
C LYS A 28 4.59 12.18 15.56
N GLN A 29 5.29 12.73 14.57
CA GLN A 29 6.74 12.68 14.44
C GLN A 29 7.28 11.24 14.59
N GLU A 30 6.52 10.26 14.09
CA GLU A 30 6.90 8.85 14.09
C GLU A 30 7.42 8.47 12.71
N TYR A 31 8.66 8.00 12.63
CA TYR A 31 9.39 7.80 11.36
C TYR A 31 9.86 6.37 11.12
N VAL A 32 9.94 5.55 12.17
CA VAL A 32 10.50 4.20 12.10
C VAL A 32 9.42 3.21 11.69
N LEU A 33 8.31 3.18 12.42
CA LEU A 33 7.19 2.28 12.15
C LEU A 33 6.42 2.73 10.90
N SER A 34 6.23 4.03 10.71
CA SER A 34 5.57 4.62 9.55
C SER A 34 6.28 4.28 8.24
N LYS A 35 7.62 4.20 8.25
CA LYS A 35 8.43 3.75 7.12
C LYS A 35 8.26 2.25 6.85
N GLN A 36 8.23 1.42 7.90
CA GLN A 36 7.96 -0.01 7.74
C GLN A 36 6.54 -0.26 7.21
N LEU A 37 5.55 0.46 7.75
CA LEU A 37 4.15 0.42 7.34
C LEU A 37 3.97 0.85 5.89
N LEU A 38 4.64 1.93 5.46
CA LEU A 38 4.59 2.40 4.07
C LEU A 38 5.09 1.32 3.11
N ARG A 39 6.24 0.71 3.42
CA ARG A 39 6.83 -0.36 2.62
C ARG A 39 5.94 -1.59 2.55
N SER A 40 5.53 -2.13 3.70
CA SER A 40 4.72 -3.36 3.75
C SER A 40 3.33 -3.15 3.15
N GLY A 41 2.69 -2.01 3.44
CA GLY A 41 1.34 -1.72 2.98
C GLY A 41 1.22 -1.41 1.49
N THR A 42 2.25 -0.81 0.88
CA THR A 42 2.28 -0.59 -0.59
C THR A 42 2.72 -1.83 -1.36
N ALA A 43 3.54 -2.71 -0.75
CA ALA A 43 3.98 -3.97 -1.36
C ALA A 43 2.81 -4.90 -1.71
N ILE A 44 1.70 -4.86 -0.98
CA ILE A 44 0.51 -5.68 -1.30
C ILE A 44 0.01 -5.42 -2.72
N GLY A 45 -0.09 -4.15 -3.13
CA GLY A 45 -0.51 -3.79 -4.49
C GLY A 45 0.51 -4.20 -5.55
N ALA A 46 1.80 -4.11 -5.22
CA ALA A 46 2.88 -4.55 -6.09
C ALA A 46 2.85 -6.07 -6.32
N LEU A 47 2.72 -6.87 -5.25
CA LEU A 47 2.64 -8.33 -5.32
C LEU A 47 1.38 -8.81 -6.07
N VAL A 48 0.24 -8.14 -5.86
CA VAL A 48 -0.98 -8.44 -6.64
C VAL A 48 -0.76 -8.16 -8.12
N ARG A 49 -0.02 -7.09 -8.46
CA ARG A 49 0.32 -6.77 -9.84
C ARG A 49 1.30 -7.79 -10.42
N GLU A 50 2.35 -8.15 -9.69
CA GLU A 50 3.30 -9.20 -10.10
C GLU A 50 2.59 -10.54 -10.35
N ALA A 51 1.64 -10.92 -9.52
CA ALA A 51 0.85 -12.13 -9.72
C ALA A 51 -0.05 -12.09 -10.97
N GLU A 52 -0.42 -10.90 -11.47
CA GLU A 52 -1.16 -10.75 -12.73
C GLU A 52 -0.26 -10.86 -13.98
N TYR A 53 1.05 -10.62 -13.85
CA TYR A 53 2.00 -10.55 -14.98
C TYR A 53 3.06 -11.67 -15.00
N ASN A 54 3.22 -12.43 -13.90
CA ASN A 54 4.05 -13.62 -13.89
C ASN A 54 3.26 -14.81 -14.47
N GLU A 55 3.59 -15.20 -15.70
CA GLU A 55 3.36 -16.54 -16.26
C GLU A 55 4.50 -17.48 -15.91
#